data_AF-A0A7W0GWP4-F1
#
_entry.id   AF-A0A7W0GWP4-F1
#
_cell.length_a   1.000
_cell.length_b   1.000
_cell.length_c   1.000
_cell.angle_alpha   90.00
_cell.angle_beta   90.00
_cell.angle_gamma   90.00
#
_symmetry.space_group_name_H-M   'P 1'
#
loop_
_entity.id
_entity.type
_entity.pdbx_description
1 polymer ?
#
loop_
_entity_poly.entity_id
_entity_poly.type
_entity_poly.pdbx_seq_one_letter_code
_entity_poly.pdbx_strand_id
1 'polypeptide(L)'
;MRLRTTSKTVATKPGCLPLKLMYEEAVKSKPKAWGQVESHFLSAMERFDANLANGLADMGDLQNGKGDFFNDLLALLLENCAGVTLYSRGGVPGLIFPKHHLDVTFPSTGVVEFMLEAKAVGTPRHPGSPREQPIGRAGSADLDKRIKEIGFKTIDLKAEYARILAEQGSQPSAIAGNLTTWLRSVRPRSYVFIAARVISSNDHARVVRFADVAAQVSDAVGAFWFHAGVHDTADDVQATPGSLARGVGAGSVQCLSGSDGTQGRSAC
;
A
#
# COMPACT_ATOMS: atom_id res chain seq x y z
N MET A 1 4.85 16.63 -11.90
CA MET A 1 3.66 16.09 -11.21
C MET A 1 2.81 15.36 -12.25
N ARG A 2 2.10 14.31 -11.84
CA ARG A 2 1.31 13.51 -12.76
C ARG A 2 -0.02 13.17 -12.12
N LEU A 3 -1.13 13.44 -12.81
CA LEU A 3 -2.43 12.86 -12.44
C LEU A 3 -2.26 11.35 -12.44
N ARG A 4 -2.76 10.69 -11.40
CA ARG A 4 -2.65 9.24 -11.33
C ARG A 4 -3.45 8.63 -12.47
N THR A 5 -2.80 7.74 -13.19
CA THR A 5 -3.34 6.97 -14.31
C THR A 5 -2.82 5.58 -14.15
N THR A 6 -3.53 4.58 -14.67
CA THR A 6 -3.02 3.20 -14.73
C THR A 6 -1.59 3.21 -15.25
N SER A 7 -0.68 2.56 -14.51
CA SER A 7 0.71 2.42 -14.91
C SER A 7 0.84 2.01 -16.38
N LYS A 8 1.79 2.62 -17.11
CA LYS A 8 2.03 2.31 -18.53
C LYS A 8 2.34 0.82 -18.71
N THR A 9 3.11 0.26 -17.77
CA THR A 9 3.43 -1.16 -17.72
C THR A 9 2.16 -1.99 -17.63
N VAL A 10 1.30 -1.72 -16.63
CA VAL A 10 0.02 -2.42 -16.46
C VAL A 10 -0.86 -2.30 -17.71
N ALA A 11 -0.92 -1.11 -18.30
CA ALA A 11 -1.78 -0.84 -19.45
C ALA A 11 -1.37 -1.56 -20.74
N THR A 12 -0.07 -1.86 -20.92
CA THR A 12 0.50 -2.26 -22.22
C THR A 12 1.16 -3.63 -22.24
N LYS A 13 1.65 -4.15 -21.11
CA LYS A 13 2.42 -5.39 -21.06
C LYS A 13 1.50 -6.61 -21.01
N PRO A 14 1.68 -7.62 -21.88
CA PRO A 14 0.88 -8.84 -21.87
C PRO A 14 0.91 -9.58 -20.53
N GLY A 15 2.07 -9.63 -19.86
CA GLY A 15 2.23 -10.23 -18.54
C GLY A 15 1.39 -9.58 -17.45
N CYS A 16 1.01 -8.31 -17.62
CA CYS A 16 0.17 -7.55 -16.68
C CYS A 16 -1.33 -7.61 -16.99
N LEU A 17 -1.77 -8.38 -18.00
CA LEU A 17 -3.17 -8.43 -18.43
C LEU A 17 -4.17 -8.71 -17.27
N PRO A 18 -3.92 -9.63 -16.32
CA PRO A 18 -4.83 -9.85 -15.20
C PRO A 18 -5.01 -8.60 -14.32
N LEU A 19 -3.94 -7.85 -14.07
CA LEU A 19 -3.96 -6.62 -13.27
C LEU A 19 -4.74 -5.52 -13.99
N LYS A 20 -4.52 -5.39 -15.31
CA LYS A 20 -5.23 -4.43 -16.16
C LYS A 20 -6.73 -4.66 -16.14
N LEU A 21 -7.18 -5.89 -16.40
CA LEU A 21 -8.60 -6.23 -16.45
C LEU A 21 -9.30 -5.96 -15.12
N MET A 22 -8.65 -6.31 -14.00
CA MET A 22 -9.16 -6.02 -12.67
C MET A 22 -9.29 -4.50 -12.45
N TYR A 23 -8.25 -3.73 -12.79
CA TYR A 23 -8.27 -2.28 -12.61
C TYR A 23 -9.37 -1.61 -13.46
N GLU A 24 -9.53 -2.01 -14.72
CA GLU A 24 -10.59 -1.51 -15.59
C GLU A 24 -11.99 -1.79 -15.03
N GLU A 25 -12.19 -2.95 -14.40
CA GLU A 25 -13.44 -3.28 -13.71
C GLU A 25 -13.66 -2.44 -12.45
N ALA A 26 -12.60 -2.18 -11.68
CA ALA A 26 -12.67 -1.29 -10.52
C ALA A 26 -13.03 0.14 -10.94
N VAL A 27 -12.49 0.63 -12.06
CA VAL A 27 -12.86 1.96 -12.60
C VAL A 27 -14.35 2.04 -12.94
N LYS A 28 -14.92 0.98 -13.52
CA LYS A 28 -16.35 0.93 -13.88
C LYS A 28 -17.26 0.85 -12.65
N SER A 29 -16.93 -0.01 -11.69
CA SER A 29 -17.74 -0.28 -10.50
C SER A 29 -17.63 0.79 -9.41
N LYS A 30 -16.60 1.65 -9.48
CA LYS A 30 -16.34 2.74 -8.51
C LYS A 30 -16.41 2.28 -7.04
N PRO A 31 -15.64 1.25 -6.66
CA PRO A 31 -15.66 0.73 -5.31
C PRO A 31 -15.15 1.80 -4.34
N LYS A 32 -15.72 1.82 -3.14
CA LYS A 32 -15.40 2.74 -2.03
C LYS A 32 -14.75 2.05 -0.84
N ALA A 33 -14.69 0.72 -0.85
CA ALA A 33 -14.13 -0.08 0.24
C ALA A 33 -13.37 -1.29 -0.29
N TRP A 34 -12.33 -1.72 0.44
CA TRP A 34 -11.49 -2.85 0.06
C TRP A 34 -12.27 -4.14 -0.17
N GLY A 35 -13.24 -4.46 0.69
CA GLY A 35 -14.04 -5.68 0.58
C GLY A 35 -14.84 -5.80 -0.73
N GLN A 36 -15.01 -4.71 -1.48
CA GLN A 36 -15.66 -4.74 -2.79
C GLN A 36 -14.73 -5.18 -3.93
N VAL A 37 -13.42 -5.14 -3.70
CA VAL A 37 -12.40 -5.49 -4.71
C VAL A 37 -11.50 -6.65 -4.29
N GLU A 38 -11.55 -7.06 -3.02
CA GLU A 38 -10.62 -8.02 -2.43
C GLU A 38 -10.52 -9.34 -3.21
N SER A 39 -11.65 -9.99 -3.53
CA SER A 39 -11.65 -11.26 -4.27
C SER A 39 -11.03 -11.13 -5.65
N HIS A 40 -11.37 -10.07 -6.39
CA HIS A 40 -10.83 -9.80 -7.73
C HIS A 40 -9.35 -9.41 -7.68
N PHE A 41 -8.94 -8.67 -6.64
CA PHE A 41 -7.54 -8.32 -6.40
C PHE A 41 -6.69 -9.57 -6.18
N LEU A 42 -7.11 -10.46 -5.27
CA LEU A 42 -6.37 -11.68 -4.96
C LEU A 42 -6.22 -12.56 -6.23
N SER A 43 -7.32 -12.75 -6.97
CA SER A 43 -7.30 -13.50 -8.23
C SER A 43 -6.37 -12.86 -9.27
N ALA A 44 -6.37 -11.54 -9.41
CA ALA A 44 -5.49 -10.85 -10.34
C ALA A 44 -4.01 -10.99 -9.97
N MET A 45 -3.68 -10.92 -8.67
CA MET A 45 -2.33 -11.09 -8.15
C MET A 45 -1.80 -12.52 -8.36
N GLU A 46 -2.63 -13.53 -8.09
CA GLU A 46 -2.29 -14.94 -8.34
C GLU A 46 -2.03 -15.21 -9.83
N ARG A 47 -2.90 -14.70 -10.71
CA ARG A 47 -2.72 -14.84 -12.17
C ARG A 47 -1.50 -14.09 -12.69
N PHE A 48 -1.19 -12.92 -12.13
CA PHE A 48 0.04 -12.20 -12.45
C PHE A 48 1.28 -13.00 -12.00
N ASP A 49 1.27 -13.58 -10.81
CA ASP A 49 2.35 -14.42 -10.32
C ASP A 49 2.53 -15.67 -11.21
N ALA A 50 1.45 -16.28 -11.70
CA ALA A 50 1.53 -17.35 -12.69
C ALA A 50 2.20 -16.89 -14.00
N ASN A 51 1.87 -15.69 -14.49
CA ASN A 51 2.55 -15.11 -15.65
C ASN A 51 4.05 -14.89 -15.40
N LEU A 52 4.43 -14.44 -14.21
CA LEU A 52 5.84 -14.27 -13.84
C LEU A 52 6.57 -15.61 -13.79
N ALA A 53 5.98 -16.63 -13.14
CA ALA A 53 6.55 -17.97 -13.03
C ALA A 53 6.78 -18.62 -14.40
N ASN A 54 5.84 -18.41 -15.34
CA ASN A 54 5.93 -18.92 -16.71
C ASN A 54 6.80 -18.07 -17.65
N GLY A 55 7.36 -16.96 -17.17
CA GLY A 55 8.20 -16.05 -17.97
C GLY A 55 7.43 -15.17 -18.96
N LEU A 56 6.10 -15.10 -18.85
CA LEU A 56 5.27 -14.16 -19.62
C LEU A 56 5.37 -12.73 -19.07
N ALA A 57 5.56 -12.59 -17.76
CA ALA A 57 5.92 -11.33 -17.12
C ALA A 57 7.42 -11.34 -16.76
N ASP A 58 8.08 -10.19 -16.86
CA ASP A 58 9.49 -10.02 -16.51
C ASP A 58 9.69 -9.25 -15.19
N MET A 59 10.96 -9.00 -14.82
CA MET A 59 11.28 -8.24 -13.60
C MET A 59 10.84 -6.77 -13.65
N GLY A 60 10.79 -6.17 -14.84
CA GLY A 60 10.26 -4.82 -15.04
C GLY A 60 8.74 -4.79 -14.82
N ASP A 61 8.02 -5.82 -15.26
CA ASP A 61 6.59 -6.01 -15.00
C ASP A 61 6.31 -6.26 -13.52
N LEU A 62 7.20 -6.97 -12.81
CA LEU A 62 7.09 -7.12 -11.37
C LEU A 62 7.27 -5.77 -10.65
N GLN A 63 8.35 -5.03 -10.97
CA GLN A 63 8.67 -3.78 -10.28
C GLN A 63 7.68 -2.65 -10.60
N ASN A 64 7.34 -2.45 -11.87
CA ASN A 64 6.53 -1.32 -12.35
C ASN A 64 5.10 -1.74 -12.75
N GLY A 65 4.75 -3.01 -12.59
CA GLY A 65 3.40 -3.53 -12.83
C GLY A 65 2.71 -3.85 -11.51
N LYS A 66 3.21 -4.82 -10.75
CA LYS A 66 2.59 -5.29 -9.50
C LYS A 66 2.49 -4.19 -8.44
N GLY A 67 3.59 -3.45 -8.20
CA GLY A 67 3.63 -2.34 -7.24
C GLY A 67 2.72 -1.18 -7.67
N ASP A 68 2.87 -0.73 -8.91
CA ASP A 68 2.08 0.39 -9.45
C ASP A 68 0.59 0.07 -9.50
N PHE A 69 0.20 -1.14 -9.91
CA PHE A 69 -1.20 -1.59 -9.87
C PHE A 69 -1.79 -1.48 -8.46
N PHE A 70 -1.05 -1.90 -7.44
CA PHE A 70 -1.55 -1.85 -6.07
C PHE A 70 -1.71 -0.41 -5.57
N ASN A 71 -0.73 0.45 -5.87
CA ASN A 71 -0.82 1.90 -5.63
C ASN A 71 -2.05 2.51 -6.34
N ASP A 72 -2.25 2.15 -7.61
CA ASP A 72 -3.34 2.65 -8.44
C ASP A 72 -4.72 2.25 -7.91
N LEU A 73 -4.87 0.99 -7.51
CA LEU A 73 -6.13 0.47 -6.95
C LEU A 73 -6.47 1.15 -5.62
N LEU A 74 -5.49 1.28 -4.72
CA LEU A 74 -5.72 1.93 -3.42
C LEU A 74 -6.08 3.40 -3.58
N ALA A 75 -5.40 4.12 -4.47
CA ALA A 75 -5.75 5.49 -4.78
C ALA A 75 -7.17 5.59 -5.34
N LEU A 76 -7.55 4.74 -6.30
CA LEU A 76 -8.92 4.71 -6.85
C LEU A 76 -9.97 4.52 -5.75
N LEU A 77 -9.76 3.58 -4.82
CA LEU A 77 -10.67 3.33 -3.70
C LEU A 77 -10.82 4.57 -2.81
N LEU A 78 -9.70 5.22 -2.47
CA LEU A 78 -9.69 6.41 -1.63
C LEU A 78 -10.32 7.61 -2.33
N GLU A 79 -10.02 7.84 -3.61
CA GLU A 79 -10.66 8.87 -4.43
C GLU A 79 -12.20 8.68 -4.43
N ASN A 80 -12.67 7.43 -4.52
CA ASN A 80 -14.10 7.10 -4.48
C ASN A 80 -14.76 7.20 -3.08
N CYS A 81 -14.07 6.90 -1.95
CA CYS A 81 -14.60 7.16 -0.59
C CYS A 81 -14.59 8.67 -0.28
N ALA A 82 -13.48 9.36 -0.56
CA ALA A 82 -13.21 10.71 -0.10
C ALA A 82 -13.72 11.81 -1.05
N GLY A 83 -13.92 11.52 -2.33
CA GLY A 83 -14.26 12.53 -3.33
C GLY A 83 -13.12 13.52 -3.61
N VAL A 84 -11.88 13.13 -3.35
CA VAL A 84 -10.66 13.91 -3.66
C VAL A 84 -9.92 13.31 -4.84
N THR A 85 -9.04 14.08 -5.47
CA THR A 85 -8.10 13.58 -6.48
C THR A 85 -6.74 13.37 -5.84
N LEU A 86 -6.12 12.21 -6.07
CA LEU A 86 -4.82 11.86 -5.54
C LEU A 86 -3.74 11.91 -6.64
N TYR A 87 -2.50 12.15 -6.23
CA TYR A 87 -1.38 12.39 -7.12
C TYR A 87 -0.16 11.57 -6.73
N SER A 88 0.73 11.30 -7.68
CA SER A 88 2.11 10.90 -7.36
C SER A 88 3.02 12.13 -7.43
N ARG A 89 3.88 12.31 -6.42
CA ARG A 89 4.79 13.47 -6.32
C ARG A 89 6.22 13.02 -6.05
N GLY A 90 7.13 13.38 -6.96
CA GLY A 90 8.56 13.29 -6.72
C GLY A 90 9.13 14.62 -6.21
N GLY A 91 10.22 14.55 -5.44
CA GLY A 91 10.95 15.73 -4.97
C GLY A 91 10.24 16.51 -3.87
N VAL A 92 9.41 15.84 -3.07
CA VAL A 92 8.79 16.46 -1.89
C VAL A 92 9.88 16.66 -0.83
N PRO A 93 10.11 17.88 -0.32
CA PRO A 93 11.13 18.10 0.69
C PRO A 93 10.76 17.39 1.99
N GLY A 94 11.76 16.79 2.63
CA GLY A 94 11.73 16.39 4.04
C GLY A 94 12.71 17.24 4.84
N LEU A 95 12.69 17.09 6.16
CA LEU A 95 13.50 17.90 7.07
C LEU A 95 14.99 17.54 6.97
N ILE A 96 15.26 16.25 6.93
CA ILE A 96 16.58 15.61 6.90
C ILE A 96 16.91 15.20 5.47
N PHE A 97 15.99 14.51 4.79
CA PHE A 97 16.22 14.09 3.42
C PHE A 97 15.69 15.15 2.46
N PRO A 98 16.51 15.62 1.50
CA PRO A 98 16.15 16.76 0.67
C PRO A 98 14.96 16.46 -0.25
N LYS A 99 14.73 15.19 -0.58
CA LYS A 99 13.69 14.77 -1.53
C LYS A 99 13.13 13.39 -1.18
N HIS A 100 11.82 13.33 -1.12
CA HIS A 100 11.02 12.10 -1.08
C HIS A 100 10.25 11.93 -2.38
N HIS A 101 10.06 10.66 -2.74
CA HIS A 101 9.10 10.25 -3.76
C HIS A 101 7.90 9.64 -3.04
N LEU A 102 6.73 10.23 -3.26
CA LEU A 102 5.46 9.80 -2.68
C LEU A 102 4.64 9.09 -3.76
N ASP A 103 4.28 7.85 -3.46
CA ASP A 103 3.49 7.00 -4.36
C ASP A 103 2.11 7.61 -4.60
N VAL A 104 1.41 7.98 -3.51
CA VAL A 104 0.08 8.59 -3.52
C VAL A 104 0.01 9.70 -2.47
N THR A 105 -0.48 10.87 -2.84
CA THR A 105 -0.48 12.03 -1.95
C THR A 105 -1.53 13.08 -2.35
N PHE A 106 -1.87 13.94 -1.38
CA PHE A 106 -2.72 15.11 -1.52
C PHE A 106 -2.22 16.24 -0.59
N PRO A 107 -2.38 17.52 -0.96
CA PRO A 107 -2.78 18.02 -2.28
C PRO A 107 -1.69 17.83 -3.35
N SER A 108 -2.02 18.20 -4.58
CA SER A 108 -1.12 18.09 -5.72
C SER A 108 0.12 18.99 -5.53
N THR A 109 -0.05 20.26 -5.18
CA THR A 109 1.03 21.23 -4.93
C THR A 109 1.07 21.66 -3.47
N GLY A 110 2.11 22.37 -3.06
CA GLY A 110 2.23 22.91 -1.71
C GLY A 110 2.54 21.85 -0.66
N VAL A 111 2.18 22.16 0.58
CA VAL A 111 2.43 21.32 1.76
C VAL A 111 1.60 20.05 1.67
N VAL A 112 2.24 18.90 1.88
CA VAL A 112 1.55 17.60 1.82
C VAL A 112 0.67 17.44 3.06
N GLU A 113 -0.59 17.04 2.87
CA GLU A 113 -1.57 16.78 3.93
C GLU A 113 -1.85 15.29 4.12
N PHE A 114 -1.67 14.50 3.06
CA PHE A 114 -1.87 13.06 3.05
C PHE A 114 -0.79 12.37 2.22
N MET A 115 -0.32 11.22 2.70
CA MET A 115 0.54 10.31 1.97
C MET A 115 0.07 8.87 2.17
N LEU A 116 0.17 8.08 1.10
CA LEU A 116 0.00 6.65 1.12
C LEU A 116 1.22 5.99 0.48
N GLU A 117 1.72 4.98 1.17
CA GLU A 117 2.80 4.10 0.70
C GLU A 117 2.23 2.68 0.59
N ALA A 118 2.28 2.09 -0.60
CA ALA A 118 1.92 0.68 -0.78
C ALA A 118 3.14 -0.15 -1.14
N LYS A 119 3.17 -1.39 -0.63
CA LYS A 119 4.22 -2.37 -0.94
C LYS A 119 3.58 -3.70 -1.29
N ALA A 120 3.75 -4.13 -2.53
CA ALA A 120 3.46 -5.50 -2.96
C ALA A 120 4.75 -6.34 -2.87
N VAL A 121 4.75 -7.39 -2.06
CA VAL A 121 5.94 -8.16 -1.68
C VAL A 121 5.74 -9.66 -1.88
N GLY A 122 6.86 -10.38 -1.98
CA GLY A 122 6.89 -11.80 -2.29
C GLY A 122 6.70 -12.07 -3.79
N THR A 123 7.41 -13.09 -4.28
CA THR A 123 7.46 -13.46 -5.69
C THR A 123 7.50 -14.98 -5.83
N PRO A 124 6.82 -15.58 -6.82
CA PRO A 124 7.11 -16.96 -7.19
C PRO A 124 8.53 -17.07 -7.75
N ARG A 125 9.07 -18.29 -7.82
CA ARG A 125 10.26 -18.56 -8.62
C ARG A 125 9.94 -18.27 -10.08
N HIS A 126 10.87 -17.66 -10.81
CA HIS A 126 10.68 -17.34 -12.22
C HIS A 126 12.01 -17.48 -12.99
N PRO A 127 12.00 -17.44 -14.34
CA PRO A 127 13.22 -17.63 -15.14
C PRO A 127 14.36 -16.66 -14.80
N GLY A 128 14.03 -15.46 -14.30
CA GLY A 128 14.99 -14.45 -13.85
C GLY A 128 15.53 -14.65 -12.43
N SER A 129 15.02 -15.61 -11.65
CA SER A 129 15.48 -15.94 -10.29
C SER A 129 15.80 -17.44 -10.14
N PRO A 130 16.68 -18.03 -10.97
CA PRO A 130 16.87 -19.49 -11.02
C PRO A 130 17.41 -20.08 -9.70
N ARG A 131 18.05 -19.27 -8.86
CA ARG A 131 18.62 -19.65 -7.55
C ARG A 131 17.62 -19.57 -6.39
N GLU A 132 16.41 -19.09 -6.65
CA GLU A 132 15.35 -18.99 -5.65
C GLU A 132 14.75 -20.37 -5.34
N GLN A 133 14.21 -20.54 -4.13
CA GLN A 133 13.54 -21.78 -3.73
C GLN A 133 12.36 -22.08 -4.67
N PRO A 134 11.95 -23.36 -4.83
CA PRO A 134 10.84 -23.73 -5.72
C PRO A 134 9.55 -22.94 -5.45
N ILE A 135 9.22 -22.72 -4.16
CA ILE A 135 8.04 -21.97 -3.75
C ILE A 135 8.15 -20.46 -4.04
N GLY A 136 9.35 -19.94 -4.31
CA GLY A 136 9.63 -18.51 -4.50
C GLY A 136 10.17 -17.81 -3.25
N ARG A 137 10.10 -16.47 -3.26
CA ARG A 137 10.47 -15.61 -2.14
C ARG A 137 9.27 -15.27 -1.27
N ALA A 138 9.51 -15.40 0.03
CA ALA A 138 8.61 -15.06 1.11
C ALA A 138 8.18 -13.60 1.06
N GLY A 139 6.91 -13.33 1.40
CA GLY A 139 6.37 -11.97 1.48
C GLY A 139 7.08 -11.14 2.54
N SER A 140 7.50 -11.76 3.65
CA SER A 140 8.21 -11.06 4.73
C SER A 140 9.67 -10.73 4.44
N ALA A 141 10.25 -11.24 3.35
CA ALA A 141 11.69 -11.14 3.08
C ALA A 141 12.20 -9.69 3.02
N ASP A 142 11.44 -8.79 2.40
CA ASP A 142 11.83 -7.40 2.20
C ASP A 142 11.21 -6.44 3.22
N LEU A 143 10.28 -6.90 4.05
CA LEU A 143 9.46 -6.01 4.89
C LEU A 143 10.27 -5.25 5.94
N ASP A 144 11.32 -5.82 6.54
CA ASP A 144 12.15 -5.09 7.49
C ASP A 144 12.74 -3.81 6.88
N LYS A 145 13.33 -3.94 5.68
CA LYS A 145 13.86 -2.80 4.93
C LYS A 145 12.76 -1.80 4.57
N ARG A 146 11.61 -2.29 4.10
CA ARG A 146 10.49 -1.42 3.67
C ARG A 146 9.86 -0.66 4.82
N ILE A 147 9.68 -1.29 5.98
CA ILE A 147 9.10 -0.63 7.16
C ILE A 147 10.07 0.42 7.72
N LYS A 148 11.38 0.16 7.72
CA LYS A 148 12.38 1.18 8.06
C LYS A 148 12.30 2.38 7.11
N GLU A 149 12.26 2.14 5.80
CA GLU A 149 12.10 3.18 4.78
C GLU A 149 10.84 4.03 5.01
N ILE A 150 9.70 3.39 5.27
CA ILE A 150 8.42 4.04 5.58
C ILE A 150 8.49 4.86 6.88
N GLY A 151 9.11 4.32 7.92
CA GLY A 151 9.27 4.99 9.21
C GLY A 151 10.10 6.26 9.09
N PHE A 152 11.28 6.17 8.46
CA PHE A 152 12.11 7.35 8.22
C PHE A 152 11.40 8.39 7.36
N LYS A 153 10.75 7.98 6.27
CA LYS A 153 9.97 8.88 5.41
C LYS A 153 8.86 9.60 6.17
N THR A 154 8.10 8.87 7.00
CA THR A 154 6.97 9.44 7.75
C THR A 154 7.43 10.44 8.81
N ILE A 155 8.47 10.11 9.58
CA ILE A 155 9.05 11.01 10.59
C ILE A 155 9.54 12.28 9.91
N ASP A 156 10.28 12.12 8.81
CA ASP A 156 10.94 13.24 8.13
C ASP A 156 9.95 14.23 7.51
N LEU A 157 8.88 13.72 6.87
CA LEU A 157 7.84 14.56 6.27
C LEU A 157 6.96 15.27 7.30
N LYS A 158 6.64 14.60 8.42
CA LYS A 158 5.86 15.23 9.51
C LYS A 158 6.68 16.29 10.25
N ALA A 159 7.98 16.06 10.44
CA ALA A 159 8.87 17.05 11.01
C ALA A 159 9.03 18.28 10.09
N GLU A 160 9.15 18.06 8.78
CA GLU A 160 9.20 19.13 7.79
C GLU A 160 7.90 19.94 7.73
N TYR A 161 6.76 19.27 7.82
CA TYR A 161 5.45 19.92 7.92
C TYR A 161 5.42 20.91 9.09
N ALA A 162 5.86 20.48 10.28
CA ALA A 162 5.93 21.34 11.45
C ALA A 162 6.88 22.54 11.26
N ARG A 163 8.04 22.32 10.64
CA ARG A 163 8.99 23.40 10.32
C ARG A 163 8.38 24.44 9.39
N ILE A 164 7.74 24.00 8.30
CA ILE A 164 7.07 24.90 7.33
C ILE A 164 5.99 25.75 8.02
N LEU A 165 5.18 25.15 8.90
CA LEU A 165 4.17 25.89 9.65
C LEU A 165 4.79 26.93 10.60
N ALA A 166 5.86 26.58 11.29
CA ALA A 166 6.59 27.52 12.15
C ALA A 166 7.13 28.72 11.37
N GLU A 167 7.68 28.49 10.16
CA GLU A 167 8.16 29.56 9.27
C GLU A 167 7.04 30.46 8.76
N GLN A 168 5.82 29.93 8.67
CA GLN A 168 4.61 30.70 8.33
C GLN A 168 4.00 31.43 9.55
N GLY A 169 4.68 31.41 10.71
CA GLY A 169 4.22 32.07 11.93
C GLY A 169 3.14 31.30 12.71
N SER A 170 2.83 30.06 12.30
CA SER A 170 1.97 29.17 13.07
C SER A 170 2.73 28.57 14.25
N GLN A 171 2.02 28.22 15.33
CA GLN A 171 2.58 27.47 16.45
C GLN A 171 2.20 25.99 16.26
N PRO A 172 3.03 25.17 15.58
CA PRO A 172 2.75 23.75 15.44
C PRO A 172 2.66 23.10 16.83
N SER A 173 1.84 22.06 16.97
CA SER A 173 1.76 21.31 18.21
C SER A 173 3.15 20.86 18.65
N ALA A 174 3.52 21.20 19.88
CA ALA A 174 4.77 20.75 20.46
C ALA A 174 4.85 19.22 20.43
N ILE A 175 6.06 18.68 20.28
CA ILE A 175 6.29 17.25 20.43
C ILE A 175 5.91 16.89 21.88
N ALA A 176 4.86 16.10 22.04
CA ALA A 176 4.35 15.66 23.33
C ALA A 176 4.04 14.15 23.30
N GLY A 177 4.20 13.50 24.46
CA GLY A 177 4.02 12.05 24.59
C GLY A 177 5.16 11.26 23.95
N ASN A 178 4.87 10.01 23.57
CA ASN A 178 5.81 9.16 22.84
C ASN A 178 5.78 9.45 21.33
N LEU A 179 6.78 8.95 20.59
CA LEU A 179 6.92 9.17 19.15
C LEU A 179 5.64 8.83 18.37
N THR A 180 5.01 7.68 18.65
CA THR A 180 3.77 7.25 17.99
C THR A 180 2.62 8.24 18.22
N THR A 181 2.49 8.76 19.44
CA THR A 181 1.45 9.74 19.79
C THR A 181 1.66 11.03 19.00
N TRP A 182 2.90 11.52 18.96
CA TRP A 182 3.25 12.71 18.18
C TRP A 182 3.03 12.50 16.67
N LEU A 183 3.48 11.38 16.12
CA LEU A 183 3.29 11.07 14.70
C LEU A 183 1.80 11.09 14.35
N ARG A 184 0.92 10.57 15.21
CA ARG A 184 -0.53 10.59 14.98
C ARG A 184 -1.21 11.93 15.24
N SER A 185 -0.56 12.89 15.88
CA SER A 185 -1.14 14.23 16.09
C SER A 185 -0.77 15.23 14.99
N VAL A 186 0.24 14.92 14.17
CA VAL A 186 0.80 15.88 13.19
C VAL A 186 0.53 15.42 11.75
N ARG A 187 0.30 16.39 10.85
CA ARG A 187 0.17 16.18 9.40
C ARG A 187 1.56 16.01 8.73
N PRO A 188 1.64 15.39 7.55
CA PRO A 188 0.57 14.74 6.82
C PRO A 188 0.06 13.46 7.49
N ARG A 189 -1.18 13.06 7.20
CA ARG A 189 -1.66 11.71 7.51
C ARG A 189 -0.90 10.69 6.66
N SER A 190 -0.33 9.66 7.28
CA SER A 190 0.51 8.65 6.64
C SER A 190 -0.12 7.27 6.73
N TYR A 191 -0.48 6.71 5.58
CA TYR A 191 -1.15 5.43 5.46
C TYR A 191 -0.23 4.43 4.77
N VAL A 192 -0.20 3.20 5.28
CA VAL A 192 0.65 2.13 4.72
C VAL A 192 -0.21 0.95 4.32
N PHE A 193 0.02 0.41 3.14
CA PHE A 193 -0.64 -0.81 2.69
C PHE A 193 0.36 -1.85 2.24
N ILE A 194 0.17 -3.09 2.69
CA ILE A 194 1.03 -4.22 2.36
C ILE A 194 0.19 -5.27 1.67
N ALA A 195 0.63 -5.74 0.51
CA ALA A 195 0.09 -6.92 -0.15
C ALA A 195 1.21 -7.97 -0.23
N ALA A 196 1.08 -9.08 0.48
CA ALA A 196 2.13 -10.07 0.63
C ALA A 196 1.74 -11.44 0.05
N ARG A 197 2.58 -11.99 -0.82
CA ARG A 197 2.53 -13.41 -1.16
C ARG A 197 3.15 -14.22 -0.02
N VAL A 198 2.33 -14.94 0.75
CA VAL A 198 2.80 -15.75 1.89
C VAL A 198 3.09 -17.18 1.47
N ILE A 199 4.23 -17.72 1.91
CA ILE A 199 4.66 -19.09 1.57
C ILE A 199 4.50 -20.10 2.72
N SER A 200 4.14 -19.65 3.93
CA SER A 200 3.91 -20.50 5.10
C SER A 200 3.19 -19.72 6.20
N SER A 201 2.69 -20.41 7.24
CA SER A 201 2.11 -19.78 8.42
C SER A 201 3.12 -18.92 9.20
N ASN A 202 4.40 -19.31 9.23
CA ASN A 202 5.46 -18.51 9.85
C ASN A 202 5.72 -17.22 9.05
N ASP A 203 5.72 -17.31 7.71
CA ASP A 203 5.85 -16.13 6.84
C ASP A 203 4.67 -15.17 7.04
N HIS A 204 3.44 -15.69 7.09
CA HIS A 204 2.25 -14.90 7.40
C HIS A 204 2.35 -14.20 8.76
N ALA A 205 2.73 -14.91 9.84
CA ALA A 205 2.92 -14.31 11.15
C ALA A 205 3.96 -13.19 11.14
N ARG A 206 5.03 -13.33 10.35
CA ARG A 206 6.03 -12.27 10.17
C ARG A 206 5.47 -11.06 9.41
N VAL A 207 4.64 -11.26 8.38
CA VAL A 207 3.95 -10.16 7.68
C VAL A 207 3.07 -9.37 8.66
N VAL A 208 2.25 -10.06 9.46
CA VAL A 208 1.40 -9.43 10.49
C VAL A 208 2.25 -8.62 11.47
N ARG A 209 3.33 -9.22 11.99
CA ARG A 209 4.26 -8.52 12.89
C ARG A 209 4.84 -7.25 12.26
N PHE A 210 5.20 -7.27 10.98
CA PHE A 210 5.70 -6.07 10.30
C PHE A 210 4.62 -5.01 10.10
N ALA A 211 3.37 -5.41 9.87
CA ALA A 211 2.24 -4.48 9.84
C ALA A 211 2.05 -3.79 11.20
N ASP A 212 2.15 -4.54 12.31
CA ASP A 212 2.09 -3.98 13.67
C ASP A 212 3.23 -2.99 13.96
N VAL A 213 4.44 -3.29 13.47
CA VAL A 213 5.59 -2.37 13.56
C VAL A 213 5.34 -1.11 12.73
N ALA A 214 4.80 -1.24 11.51
CA ALA A 214 4.44 -0.09 10.69
C ALA A 214 3.39 0.80 11.38
N ALA A 215 2.45 0.20 12.11
CA ALA A 215 1.41 0.92 12.84
C ALA A 215 1.95 1.78 14.00
N GLN A 216 3.21 1.59 14.41
CA GLN A 216 3.88 2.45 15.39
C GLN A 216 4.31 3.80 14.79
N VAL A 217 4.47 3.89 13.47
CA VAL A 217 5.00 5.07 12.78
C VAL A 217 4.04 5.68 11.76
N SER A 218 2.92 5.01 11.48
CA SER A 218 1.89 5.46 10.53
C SER A 218 0.55 5.70 11.23
N ASP A 219 -0.30 6.51 10.61
CA ASP A 219 -1.66 6.80 11.10
C ASP A 219 -2.60 5.60 10.90
N ALA A 220 -2.41 4.83 9.82
CA ALA A 220 -3.16 3.61 9.55
C ALA A 220 -2.34 2.60 8.73
N VAL A 221 -2.63 1.31 8.92
CA VAL A 221 -1.99 0.22 8.18
C VAL A 221 -3.05 -0.77 7.68
N GLY A 222 -3.00 -1.10 6.39
CA GLY A 222 -3.72 -2.23 5.81
C GLY A 222 -2.73 -3.33 5.41
N ALA A 223 -3.03 -4.59 5.74
CA ALA A 223 -2.24 -5.74 5.31
C ALA A 223 -3.15 -6.77 4.67
N PHE A 224 -2.76 -7.23 3.47
CA PHE A 224 -3.46 -8.22 2.67
C PHE A 224 -2.47 -9.31 2.28
N TRP A 225 -2.93 -10.55 2.17
CA TRP A 225 -2.07 -11.64 1.77
C TRP A 225 -2.81 -12.66 0.92
N PHE A 226 -2.03 -13.37 0.10
CA PHE A 226 -2.48 -14.49 -0.71
C PHE A 226 -1.42 -15.58 -0.66
N HIS A 227 -1.86 -16.83 -0.80
CA HIS A 227 -0.96 -17.97 -0.66
C HIS A 227 -0.22 -18.26 -1.96
N ALA A 228 1.02 -18.69 -1.80
CA ALA A 228 1.84 -19.22 -2.87
C ALA A 228 1.27 -20.52 -3.44
N GLY A 229 0.27 -20.43 -4.32
CA GLY A 229 -0.29 -21.55 -5.09
C GLY A 229 -0.69 -22.76 -4.24
N VAL A 230 -1.97 -22.86 -3.90
CA VAL A 230 -2.62 -24.17 -3.81
C VAL A 230 -2.84 -24.62 -5.26
N HIS A 231 -1.77 -25.04 -5.94
CA HIS A 231 -1.93 -25.88 -7.12
C HIS A 231 -1.89 -27.32 -6.62
N ASP A 232 -3.08 -27.88 -6.40
CA ASP A 232 -3.40 -29.31 -6.31
C ASP A 232 -2.20 -30.26 -6.12
N THR A 233 -1.79 -30.45 -4.87
CA THR A 233 -1.48 -31.81 -4.44
C THR A 233 -2.73 -32.28 -3.71
N ALA A 234 -3.45 -33.22 -4.33
CA ALA A 234 -4.73 -33.75 -3.85
C ALA A 234 -4.65 -34.49 -2.50
N ASP A 235 -3.50 -34.49 -1.84
CA ASP A 235 -3.30 -35.07 -0.52
C ASP A 235 -2.90 -33.97 0.46
N ASP A 236 -3.75 -33.79 1.46
CA ASP A 236 -3.40 -33.24 2.78
C ASP A 236 -3.46 -31.72 2.98
N VAL A 237 -4.59 -31.09 2.64
CA VAL A 237 -5.20 -30.09 3.52
C VAL A 237 -6.71 -30.23 3.39
N GLN A 238 -7.41 -30.58 4.47
CA GLN A 238 -8.84 -30.29 4.59
C GLN A 238 -9.01 -28.77 4.45
N ALA A 239 -9.24 -28.32 3.22
CA ALA A 239 -9.68 -26.97 2.93
C ALA A 239 -11.08 -26.83 3.50
N THR A 240 -11.17 -26.34 4.74
CA THR A 240 -12.43 -25.86 5.29
C THR A 240 -12.95 -24.77 4.36
N PRO A 241 -14.18 -24.88 3.83
CA PRO A 241 -14.79 -23.83 3.04
C PRO A 241 -14.89 -22.56 3.88
N GLY A 242 -14.23 -21.48 3.45
CA GLY A 242 -14.46 -20.14 3.99
C GLY A 242 -13.82 -19.86 5.35
N SER A 243 -12.52 -19.61 5.35
CA SER A 243 -11.89 -18.75 6.36
C SER A 243 -10.91 -17.81 5.66
N LEU A 244 -11.47 -16.79 4.98
CA LEU A 244 -10.79 -15.50 4.88
C LEU A 244 -10.57 -15.04 6.32
N ALA A 245 -9.40 -15.35 6.87
CA ALA A 245 -9.02 -14.86 8.18
C ALA A 245 -8.93 -13.33 8.06
N ARG A 246 -10.02 -12.64 8.42
CA ARG A 246 -9.98 -11.23 8.79
C ARG A 246 -9.02 -11.14 9.98
N GLY A 247 -7.76 -10.83 9.72
CA GLY A 247 -6.92 -10.21 10.73
C GLY A 247 -7.59 -8.89 11.09
N VAL A 248 -8.29 -8.87 12.22
CA VAL A 248 -8.78 -7.64 12.87
C VAL A 248 -7.55 -6.84 13.28
N GLY A 249 -7.05 -6.09 12.30
CA GLY A 249 -5.95 -5.15 12.34
C GLY A 249 -6.12 -4.10 11.25
N ALA A 250 -6.93 -4.41 10.21
CA ALA A 250 -7.74 -3.40 9.56
C ALA A 250 -8.73 -2.86 10.59
N GLY A 251 -8.29 -1.90 11.42
CA GLY A 251 -9.20 -0.87 11.88
C GLY A 251 -9.96 -0.46 10.64
N SER A 252 -11.28 -0.63 10.67
CA SER A 252 -12.15 -0.20 9.58
C SER A 252 -11.59 1.14 9.10
N VAL A 253 -11.32 1.26 7.80
CA VAL A 253 -11.26 2.59 7.20
C VAL A 253 -12.68 3.12 7.31
N GLN A 254 -13.09 3.48 8.52
CA GLN A 254 -14.19 4.38 8.76
C GLN A 254 -13.67 5.66 8.17
N CYS A 255 -14.24 6.07 7.04
CA CYS A 255 -14.05 7.42 6.52
C CYS A 255 -14.29 8.33 7.76
N LEU A 256 -13.25 9.04 8.23
CA LEU A 256 -13.22 9.74 9.52
C LEU A 256 -14.40 10.73 9.57
N SER A 257 -15.47 10.39 10.29
CA SER A 257 -16.52 11.35 10.60
C SER A 257 -16.02 12.23 11.74
N GLY A 258 -15.46 13.39 11.40
CA GLY A 258 -15.08 14.39 12.39
C GLY A 258 -16.28 14.82 13.22
N SER A 259 -16.25 14.53 14.51
CA SER A 259 -17.14 15.13 15.50
C SER A 259 -16.54 16.47 15.94
N ASP A 260 -16.67 17.51 15.12
CA ASP A 260 -16.46 18.88 15.57
C ASP A 260 -17.50 19.81 14.92
N GLY A 261 -18.26 20.48 15.79
CA GLY A 261 -19.44 21.26 15.48
C GLY A 261 -19.15 22.63 14.85
N THR A 262 -18.40 22.66 13.75
CA THR A 262 -18.22 23.87 12.94
C THR A 262 -18.58 23.59 11.49
N GLN A 263 -19.66 24.23 11.04
CA GLN A 263 -20.11 24.24 9.65
C GLN A 263 -19.05 24.89 8.75
N GLY A 264 -18.16 24.07 8.21
CA GLY A 264 -17.29 24.37 7.09
C GLY A 264 -17.06 23.07 6.35
N ARG A 265 -17.23 23.08 5.01
CA ARG A 265 -17.08 21.88 4.16
C ARG A 265 -15.74 21.20 4.45
N SER A 266 -15.78 20.13 5.24
CA SER A 266 -14.65 19.30 5.61
C SER A 266 -14.49 18.20 4.57
N ALA A 267 -13.36 18.23 3.88
CA ALA A 267 -12.81 17.07 3.19
C ALA A 267 -11.91 16.36 4.22
N CYS A 268 -12.12 15.04 4.33
CA CYS A 268 -11.34 13.99 5.00
C CYS A 268 -10.30 14.38 6.07
#